data_AF-A0A2V9XRC2-F1
#
_entry.id   AF-A0A2V9XRC2-F1
#
_cell.length_a   1.000
_cell.length_b   1.000
_cell.length_c   1.000
_cell.angle_alpha   90.00
_cell.angle_beta   90.00
_cell.angle_gamma   90.00
#
_symmetry.space_group_name_H-M   'P 1'
#
loop_
_entity.id
_entity.type
_entity.pdbx_description
1 polymer ?
#
loop_
_entity_poly.entity_id
_entity_poly.type
_entity_poly.pdbx_seq_one_letter_code
_entity_poly.pdbx_strand_id
1 'polypeptide(L)' 'SLSTEVLIASLLPDQEEGCLKTRPDGTILDGHHRICILRRRGVNVDGLPRDTIERDTIEKEQE' A
#
# COMPACT_ATOMS: atom_id res chain seq x y z
N SER A 1 -10.12 -6.15 16.09
CA SER A 1 -9.16 -5.19 15.48
C SER A 1 -8.00 -6.01 14.92
N LEU A 2 -7.58 -5.78 13.67
CA LEU A 2 -6.44 -6.48 13.08
C LEU A 2 -5.13 -6.10 13.79
N SER A 3 -4.19 -7.04 13.97
CA SER A 3 -2.88 -6.72 14.58
C SER A 3 -2.05 -5.80 13.69
N THR A 4 -1.04 -5.16 14.27
CA THR A 4 -0.13 -4.29 13.50
C THR A 4 0.70 -5.10 12.51
N GLU A 5 1.20 -6.28 12.89
CA GLU A 5 1.98 -7.11 11.96
C GLU A 5 1.13 -7.56 10.76
N VAL A 6 -0.13 -7.94 11.00
CA VAL A 6 -1.04 -8.36 9.91
C VAL A 6 -1.32 -7.21 8.95
N LEU A 7 -1.49 -5.98 9.46
CA LEU A 7 -1.67 -4.80 8.60
C LEU A 7 -0.42 -4.50 7.77
N ILE A 8 0.77 -4.61 8.36
CA ILE A 8 2.03 -4.42 7.64
C ILE A 8 2.21 -5.49 6.58
N ALA A 9 1.97 -6.76 6.91
CA ALA A 9 2.06 -7.88 5.98
C ALA A 9 1.12 -7.70 4.78
N SER A 10 -0.11 -7.20 5.01
CA SER A 10 -1.06 -6.94 3.93
C SER A 10 -0.62 -5.84 2.96
N LEU A 11 0.31 -4.97 3.35
CA LEU A 11 0.80 -3.86 2.52
C LEU A 11 2.08 -4.21 1.75
N LEU A 12 2.67 -5.39 1.97
CA LEU A 12 3.88 -5.81 1.26
C LEU A 12 3.63 -5.91 -0.27
N PRO A 13 4.67 -5.69 -1.09
CA PRO A 13 4.61 -5.99 -2.53
C PRO A 13 4.22 -7.45 -2.81
N ASP A 14 3.75 -7.71 -4.03
CA ASP A 14 3.31 -9.04 -4.51
C ASP A 14 2.07 -9.62 -3.80
N GLN A 15 1.41 -8.85 -2.94
CA GLN A 15 0.04 -9.18 -2.50
C GLN A 15 -0.93 -8.76 -3.62
N GLU A 16 -1.59 -9.75 -4.25
CA GLU A 16 -2.62 -9.51 -5.29
C GLU A 16 -3.70 -8.55 -4.79
N GLU A 17 -4.13 -8.72 -3.54
CA GLU A 17 -5.05 -7.82 -2.87
C GLU A 17 -4.35 -7.04 -1.77
N GLY A 18 -4.25 -5.73 -1.96
CA GLY A 18 -4.06 -4.82 -0.85
C GLY A 18 -2.63 -4.34 -0.56
N CYS A 19 -1.69 -4.63 -1.45
CA CYS A 19 -0.36 -4.02 -1.39
C CYS A 19 -0.45 -2.48 -1.38
N LEU A 20 0.55 -1.84 -0.76
CA LEU A 20 0.67 -0.39 -0.84
C LEU A 20 1.09 -0.01 -2.26
N LYS A 21 0.15 0.53 -3.06
CA LYS A 21 0.44 1.02 -4.42
C LYS A 21 0.65 2.53 -4.40
N THR A 22 1.71 3.01 -5.05
CA THR A 22 1.99 4.44 -5.21
C THR A 22 2.37 4.78 -6.63
N ARG A 23 2.15 6.02 -7.06
CA ARG A 23 2.81 6.59 -8.25
C ARG A 23 4.27 6.95 -7.93
N PRO A 24 5.13 7.15 -8.95
CA PRO A 24 6.50 7.64 -8.75
C PRO A 24 6.58 9.00 -8.01
N ASP A 25 5.53 9.82 -8.12
CA ASP A 25 5.42 11.10 -7.39
C ASP A 25 5.01 10.94 -5.91
N GLY A 26 4.83 9.71 -5.43
CA GLY A 26 4.43 9.40 -4.05
C GLY A 26 2.91 9.42 -3.82
N THR A 27 2.10 9.68 -4.84
CA THR A 27 0.63 9.60 -4.71
C THR A 27 0.22 8.17 -4.38
N ILE A 28 -0.49 7.98 -3.27
CA ILE A 28 -1.02 6.67 -2.87
C ILE A 28 -2.22 6.31 -3.77
N LEU A 29 -2.20 5.11 -4.33
CA LEU A 29 -3.24 4.54 -5.17
C LEU A 29 -4.10 3.52 -4.41
N ASP A 30 -3.46 2.68 -3.59
CA ASP A 30 -4.11 1.74 -2.68
C ASP A 30 -3.35 1.67 -1.34
N GLY A 31 -4.04 1.30 -0.26
CA GLY A 31 -3.45 1.16 1.08
C GLY A 31 -3.91 2.22 2.08
N HIS A 32 -4.67 3.23 1.65
CA HIS A 32 -5.06 4.41 2.44
C HIS A 32 -5.57 4.10 3.85
N HIS A 33 -6.56 3.21 3.96
CA HIS A 33 -7.18 2.90 5.25
C HIS A 33 -6.20 2.22 6.22
N ARG A 34 -5.40 1.26 5.72
CA ARG A 34 -4.38 0.56 6.50
C ARG A 34 -3.27 1.51 6.95
N ILE A 35 -2.80 2.39 6.07
CA ILE A 35 -1.85 3.46 6.40
C ILE A 35 -2.40 4.36 7.50
N CYS A 36 -3.67 4.77 7.42
CA CYS A 36 -4.29 5.60 8.44
C CYS A 36 -4.27 4.93 9.81
N ILE A 37 -4.60 3.63 9.87
CA ILE A 37 -4.55 2.84 11.12
C ILE A 37 -3.11 2.74 11.64
N LEU A 38 -2.14 2.43 10.78
CA LEU A 38 -0.73 2.29 11.17
C LEU A 38 -0.14 3.60 11.69
N ARG A 39 -0.43 4.73 11.03
CA ARG A 39 -0.05 6.07 11.51
C ARG A 39 -0.64 6.38 12.88
N ARG A 40 -1.93 6.07 13.10
CA ARG A 40 -2.58 6.24 14.42
C ARG A 40 -1.95 5.38 15.51
N ARG A 41 -1.29 4.27 15.15
CA ARG A 41 -0.57 3.39 16.06
C ARG A 41 0.90 3.78 16.27
N GLY A 42 1.37 4.88 15.66
CA GLY A 42 2.76 5.34 15.77
C GLY A 42 3.75 4.57 14.89
N VAL A 43 3.27 3.80 13.92
CA VAL A 43 4.14 3.09 12.97
C VAL A 43 4.64 4.06 11.90
N ASN A 44 5.95 4.02 11.62
CA ASN A 44 6.55 4.75 10.51
C ASN A 44 6.15 4.11 9.17
N VAL A 45 5.09 4.63 8.56
CA VAL A 45 4.59 4.10 7.28
C VAL A 45 5.41 4.54 6.06
N ASP A 46 6.16 5.64 6.18
CA ASP A 46 6.91 6.19 5.03
C ASP A 46 8.14 5.33 4.71
N GLY A 47 8.53 4.43 5.63
CA GLY A 47 9.53 3.38 5.41
C GLY A 47 8.97 2.03 4.93
N LEU A 48 7.65 1.90 4.76
CA LEU A 48 7.06 0.64 4.28
C LEU A 48 7.33 0.45 2.78
N PRO A 49 7.59 -0.82 2.36
CA PRO A 49 7.72 -1.15 0.95
C PRO A 49 6.40 -0.87 0.22
N ARG A 50 6.49 -0.47 -1.04
CA ARG A 50 5.37 -0.11 -1.89
C ARG A 50 5.63 -0.53 -3.31
N ASP A 51 4.57 -0.90 -4.02
CA ASP A 51 4.61 -1.13 -5.44
C ASP A 51 4.42 0.20 -6.18
N THR A 52 5.35 0.51 -7.10
CA THR A 52 5.33 1.78 -7.82
C THR A 52 4.74 1.56 -9.20
N ILE A 53 3.50 2.04 -9.39
CA ILE A 53 2.75 1.87 -10.63
C ILE A 53 3.03 3.06 -11.54
N GLU A 54 3.68 2.80 -12.66
CA GLU A 54 3.83 3.77 -13.75
C GLU A 54 2.48 4.01 -14.44
N ARG A 55 2.29 5.20 -15.02
CA ARG A 55 0.99 5.61 -15.60
C ARG A 55 0.54 4.67 -16.73
N ASP A 56 1.48 4.04 -17.42
CA ASP A 56 1.24 3.28 -18.64
C ASP A 56 0.84 1.81 -18.39
N THR A 57 0.85 1.34 -17.14
CA THR A 57 0.47 -0.04 -16.78
C THR A 57 -0.98 -0.19 -16.28
N ILE A 58 -1.72 0.91 -16.15
CA ILE A 58 -3.07 0.91 -15.57
C ILE A 58 -4.12 0.25 -16.51
N GLU A 59 -3.83 0.10 -17.80
CA GLU A 59 -4.80 -0.38 -18.78
C GLU A 59 -5.00 -1.91 -18.81
N LYS A 60 -4.30 -2.71 -17.99
CA LYS A 60 -4.30 -4.20 -18.14
C LYS A 60 -4.82 -5.02 -16.95
N GLU A 61 -5.24 -4.41 -15.84
CA GLU A 61 -5.72 -5.16 -14.65
C GLU A 61 -7.24 -4.99 -14.39
N GLN A 62 -8.02 -4.59 -15.40
CA GLN A 62 -9.48 -4.36 -15.29
C GLN A 62 -10.29 -5.12 -16.36
N GLU A 63 -9.78 -6.22 -16.91
CA GLU A 63 -10.55 -7.15 -17.76
C GLU A 63 -10.75 -8.51 -17.07
#